data_AF-A0A525DD51-F1
#
_entry.id   AF-A0A525DD51-F1
#
_cell.length_a   1.000
_cell.length_b   1.000
_cell.length_c   1.000
_cell.angle_alpha   90.00
_cell.angle_beta   90.00
_cell.angle_gamma   90.00
#
_symmetry.space_group_name_H-M   'P 1'
#
loop_
_entity.id
_entity.type
_entity.pdbx_description
1 polymer ?
#
loop_
_entity_poly.entity_id
_entity_poly.type
_entity_poly.pdbx_seq_one_letter_code
_entity_poly.pdbx_strand_id
1 'polypeptide(L)'
;MWKKIINTVLLSGALLLIICPPAMSNFYVVAGSRGIGTKIQSLPYTISNPGFYYIAKNLSCAAGNHGITIAADNVTIDLMGFTLTGPGNSGSSHGIYVEEQSNIEIRNGSIEEFAG
;
A
#
# COMPACT_ATOMS: atom_id res chain seq x y z
N MET A 1 -2.60 21.18 -58.75
CA MET A 1 -2.94 22.32 -57.87
C MET A 1 -3.48 21.69 -56.59
N TRP A 2 -2.68 21.38 -55.57
CA TRP A 2 -2.00 22.26 -54.62
C TRP A 2 -0.87 21.47 -53.93
N LYS A 3 0.13 22.16 -53.39
CA LYS A 3 1.42 21.65 -52.94
C LYS A 3 1.44 21.42 -51.40
N LYS A 4 2.47 20.69 -50.93
CA LYS A 4 3.24 20.92 -49.67
C LYS A 4 2.56 20.42 -48.36
N ILE A 5 3.17 19.73 -47.38
CA ILE A 5 4.57 19.53 -46.93
C ILE A 5 4.68 18.21 -46.15
N ILE A 6 5.76 17.48 -46.43
CA ILE A 6 6.38 16.38 -45.66
C ILE A 6 7.19 16.98 -44.49
N ASN A 7 7.01 16.52 -43.25
CA ASN A 7 7.91 16.83 -42.13
C ASN A 7 8.33 15.55 -41.40
N THR A 8 9.46 15.01 -41.82
CA THR A 8 10.31 14.09 -41.03
C THR A 8 11.30 14.96 -40.26
N VAL A 9 11.34 14.86 -38.94
CA VAL A 9 12.46 15.36 -38.12
C VAL A 9 12.96 14.20 -37.27
N LEU A 10 14.07 13.61 -37.71
CA LEU A 10 14.99 12.88 -36.85
C LEU A 10 16.06 13.88 -36.43
N LEU A 11 16.26 14.10 -35.12
CA LEU A 11 17.51 14.66 -34.63
C LEU A 11 17.84 14.18 -33.20
N SER A 12 18.96 13.44 -33.13
CA SER A 12 19.95 13.38 -32.05
C SER A 12 19.54 12.93 -30.64
N GLY A 13 19.86 11.66 -30.34
CA GLY A 13 20.79 11.30 -29.28
C GLY A 13 20.54 11.83 -27.87
N ALA A 14 19.77 11.09 -27.08
CA ALA A 14 19.91 11.06 -25.63
C ALA A 14 20.20 9.61 -25.21
N LEU A 15 21.48 9.32 -24.98
CA LEU A 15 21.90 8.16 -24.21
C LEU A 15 21.41 8.40 -22.77
N LEU A 16 20.24 7.85 -22.43
CA LEU A 16 19.81 7.74 -21.04
C LEU A 16 20.74 6.72 -20.37
N LEU A 17 21.80 7.22 -19.71
CA LEU A 17 22.42 6.48 -18.63
C LEU A 17 21.30 6.17 -17.63
N ILE A 18 20.87 4.92 -17.61
CA ILE A 18 20.02 4.38 -16.54
C ILE A 18 20.92 4.34 -15.30
N ILE A 19 21.08 5.50 -14.67
CA ILE A 19 21.35 5.59 -13.24
C ILE A 19 20.16 4.94 -12.58
N CYS A 20 20.35 3.71 -12.08
CA CYS A 20 19.43 3.09 -11.15
C CYS A 20 19.23 4.09 -10.00
N PRO A 21 18.09 4.81 -9.90
CA PRO A 21 17.87 5.58 -8.70
C PRO A 21 17.83 4.56 -7.55
N PRO A 22 18.47 4.83 -6.40
CA PRO A 22 18.23 3.99 -5.23
C PRO A 22 16.71 3.88 -5.09
N ALA A 23 16.19 2.67 -4.97
CA ALA A 23 14.76 2.44 -4.82
C ALA A 23 14.29 3.26 -3.62
N MET A 24 13.75 4.45 -3.89
CA MET A 24 13.25 5.34 -2.87
C MET A 24 12.02 4.65 -2.30
N SER A 25 12.17 4.14 -1.10
CA SER A 25 11.18 3.37 -0.35
C SER A 25 9.80 4.04 -0.20
N ASN A 26 9.57 5.26 -0.71
CA ASN A 26 8.40 6.09 -0.41
C ASN A 26 7.88 6.97 -1.58
N PHE A 27 7.92 6.56 -2.85
CA PHE A 27 7.25 7.34 -3.91
C PHE A 27 6.45 6.48 -4.89
N TYR A 28 5.12 6.53 -4.78
CA TYR A 28 4.22 5.93 -5.75
C TYR A 28 3.61 7.02 -6.64
N VAL A 29 4.12 7.17 -7.87
CA VAL A 29 3.41 7.95 -8.91
C VAL A 29 2.30 7.08 -9.47
N VAL A 30 1.04 7.36 -9.10
CA VAL A 30 -0.12 6.69 -9.71
C VAL A 30 -0.51 7.44 -10.99
N ALA A 31 0.20 7.18 -12.07
CA ALA A 31 -0.23 7.56 -13.41
C ALA A 31 -1.00 6.39 -14.05
N GLY A 32 -2.33 6.43 -14.02
CA GLY A 32 -3.19 5.45 -14.70
C GLY A 32 -4.07 4.60 -13.75
N SER A 33 -5.28 4.29 -14.21
CA SER A 33 -6.43 3.74 -13.47
C SER A 33 -6.30 2.28 -12.98
N ARG A 34 -5.17 1.88 -12.40
CA ARG A 34 -5.08 0.68 -11.56
C ARG A 34 -4.25 1.04 -10.34
N GLY A 35 -4.92 1.22 -9.21
CA GLY A 35 -4.23 1.36 -7.93
C GLY A 35 -3.28 0.18 -7.78
N ILE A 36 -2.01 0.47 -7.53
CA ILE A 36 -0.92 -0.49 -7.33
C ILE A 36 -1.06 -1.34 -6.05
N GLY A 37 -2.21 -1.24 -5.37
CA GLY A 37 -2.55 -2.01 -4.19
C GLY A 37 -4.04 -2.00 -3.88
N THR A 38 -4.41 -2.83 -2.92
CA THR A 38 -5.78 -3.01 -2.46
C THR A 38 -6.07 -2.07 -1.30
N LYS A 39 -7.04 -1.18 -1.48
CA LYS A 39 -7.48 -0.27 -0.41
C LYS A 39 -8.31 -1.04 0.62
N ILE A 40 -7.86 -1.01 1.87
CA ILE A 40 -8.64 -1.44 3.03
C ILE A 40 -9.54 -0.27 3.46
N GLN A 41 -10.86 -0.49 3.43
CA GLN A 41 -11.85 0.57 3.65
C GLN A 41 -12.53 0.50 5.03
N SER A 42 -12.44 -0.65 5.70
CA SER A 42 -13.07 -0.96 6.98
C SER A 42 -12.31 -2.07 7.71
N LEU A 43 -12.51 -2.15 9.03
CA LEU A 43 -12.05 -3.26 9.88
C LEU A 43 -13.28 -4.04 10.40
N PRO A 44 -13.15 -5.34 10.67
CA PRO A 44 -11.96 -6.17 10.45
C PRO A 44 -11.70 -6.43 8.96
N TYR A 45 -10.45 -6.74 8.59
CA TYR A 45 -10.07 -7.08 7.22
C TYR A 45 -9.08 -8.25 7.19
N THR A 46 -9.29 -9.23 6.31
CA THR A 46 -8.39 -10.37 6.13
C THR A 46 -7.67 -10.27 4.80
N ILE A 47 -6.34 -10.33 4.83
CA ILE A 47 -5.46 -10.42 3.67
C ILE A 47 -5.15 -11.90 3.43
N SER A 48 -5.76 -12.48 2.40
CA SER A 48 -5.59 -13.89 2.01
C SER A 48 -4.74 -14.08 0.74
N ASN A 49 -4.24 -12.99 0.15
CA ASN A 49 -3.38 -13.03 -1.02
C ASN A 49 -2.16 -12.11 -0.83
N PRO A 50 -0.96 -12.52 -1.32
CA PRO A 50 0.20 -11.65 -1.38
C PRO A 50 -0.09 -10.33 -2.07
N GLY A 51 0.58 -9.26 -1.67
CA GLY A 51 0.47 -7.98 -2.36
C GLY A 51 0.63 -6.73 -1.49
N PHE A 52 0.34 -5.59 -2.11
CA PHE A 52 0.38 -4.27 -1.48
C PHE A 52 -1.03 -3.86 -1.05
N TYR A 53 -1.16 -3.50 0.22
CA TYR A 53 -2.41 -3.06 0.85
C TYR A 53 -2.20 -1.69 1.49
N TYR A 54 -3.25 -0.89 1.53
CA TYR A 54 -3.17 0.43 2.15
C TYR A 54 -4.49 0.91 2.74
N ILE A 55 -4.41 1.82 3.71
CA ILE A 55 -5.57 2.59 4.21
C ILE A 55 -5.42 4.06 3.80
N ALA A 56 -6.55 4.72 3.52
CA ALA A 56 -6.54 6.13 3.12
C ALA A 56 -7.40 7.03 4.04
N LYS A 57 -7.67 6.53 5.25
CA LYS A 57 -8.37 7.21 6.34
C LYS A 57 -8.13 6.43 7.64
N ASN A 58 -8.36 7.06 8.78
CA ASN A 58 -8.40 6.36 10.06
C ASN A 58 -9.51 5.30 10.06
N LEU A 59 -9.25 4.15 10.66
CA LEU A 59 -10.20 3.06 10.79
C LEU A 59 -10.29 2.62 12.26
N SER A 60 -11.49 2.29 12.70
CA SER A 60 -11.75 1.78 14.04
C SER A 60 -12.23 0.34 13.99
N CYS A 61 -11.76 -0.50 14.90
CA CYS A 61 -12.16 -1.90 15.01
C CYS A 61 -13.17 -2.09 16.15
N ALA A 62 -14.17 -2.94 15.93
CA ALA A 62 -15.11 -3.34 16.98
C ALA A 62 -14.49 -4.37 17.94
N ALA A 63 -15.02 -4.43 19.17
CA ALA A 63 -14.58 -5.41 20.16
C ALA A 63 -14.66 -6.86 19.65
N GLY A 64 -13.70 -7.68 20.06
CA GLY A 64 -13.66 -9.12 19.74
C GLY A 64 -13.05 -9.46 18.38
N ASN A 65 -12.49 -8.49 17.65
CA ASN A 65 -11.85 -8.73 16.35
C ASN A 65 -10.43 -8.14 16.31
N HIS A 66 -9.52 -8.83 15.61
CA HIS A 66 -8.29 -8.19 15.13
C HIS A 66 -8.63 -7.11 14.09
N GLY A 67 -7.83 -6.05 14.01
CA GLY A 67 -8.03 -5.02 12.99
C GLY A 67 -7.79 -5.60 11.59
N ILE A 68 -6.55 -5.99 11.31
CA ILE A 68 -6.17 -6.65 10.05
C ILE A 68 -5.56 -8.01 10.36
N THR A 69 -6.06 -9.07 9.73
CA THR A 69 -5.46 -10.41 9.77
C THR A 69 -4.68 -10.67 8.49
N ILE A 70 -3.43 -11.10 8.59
CA ILE A 70 -2.58 -11.47 7.47
C ILE A 70 -2.45 -13.00 7.43
N ALA A 71 -3.05 -13.60 6.41
CA ALA A 71 -3.09 -15.04 6.15
C ALA A 71 -2.38 -15.41 4.81
N ALA A 72 -1.46 -14.57 4.36
CA ALA A 72 -0.61 -14.82 3.21
C ALA A 72 0.79 -14.22 3.39
N ASP A 73 1.80 -14.86 2.79
CA ASP A 73 3.17 -14.37 2.68
C ASP A 73 3.29 -13.15 1.74
N ASN A 74 4.41 -12.43 1.82
CA ASN A 74 4.76 -11.34 0.89
C ASN A 74 3.70 -10.23 0.86
N VAL A 75 3.36 -9.72 2.05
CA VAL A 75 2.38 -8.67 2.24
C VAL A 75 3.07 -7.40 2.71
N THR A 76 2.81 -6.30 2.01
CA THR A 76 3.15 -4.96 2.48
C THR A 76 1.87 -4.21 2.80
N ILE A 77 1.75 -3.71 4.03
CA ILE A 77 0.70 -2.79 4.47
C ILE A 77 1.31 -1.40 4.66
N ASP A 78 0.81 -0.43 3.90
CA ASP A 78 1.13 0.99 4.06
C ASP A 78 -0.05 1.71 4.71
N LEU A 79 0.15 2.18 5.94
CA LEU A 79 -0.87 2.91 6.66
C LEU A 79 -0.98 4.38 6.19
N MET A 80 -0.10 4.85 5.30
CA MET A 80 -0.09 6.18 4.67
C MET A 80 -0.32 7.38 5.62
N GLY A 81 0.14 7.26 6.86
CA GLY A 81 0.02 8.26 7.93
C GLY A 81 -1.28 8.19 8.74
N PHE A 82 -2.13 7.19 8.51
CA PHE A 82 -3.40 7.01 9.21
C PHE A 82 -3.30 6.04 10.39
N THR A 83 -4.33 6.07 11.23
CA THR A 83 -4.40 5.30 12.46
C THR A 83 -5.41 4.14 12.38
N LEU A 84 -5.02 2.97 12.90
CA LEU A 84 -5.93 1.90 13.30
C LEU A 84 -6.22 2.03 14.81
N THR A 85 -7.48 2.24 15.17
CA THR A 85 -7.91 2.40 16.57
C THR A 85 -8.69 1.17 17.02
N GLY A 86 -8.28 0.57 18.12
CA GLY A 86 -8.93 -0.59 18.73
C GLY A 86 -10.11 -0.22 19.63
N PRO A 87 -10.79 -1.23 20.20
CA PRO A 87 -12.01 -1.05 20.99
C PRO A 87 -11.78 -0.60 22.44
N GLY A 88 -10.57 -0.18 22.82
CA GLY A 88 -10.24 0.34 24.15
C GLY A 88 -9.51 -0.64 25.07
N ASN A 89 -8.38 -1.19 24.63
CA ASN A 89 -7.43 -2.00 25.43
C ASN A 89 -8.04 -3.17 26.22
N SER A 90 -9.18 -3.70 25.77
CA SER A 90 -9.89 -4.79 26.42
C SER A 90 -9.99 -6.02 25.52
N GLY A 91 -9.80 -7.21 26.11
CA GLY A 91 -9.84 -8.50 25.40
C GLY A 91 -8.53 -8.91 24.73
N SER A 92 -8.59 -9.84 23.77
CA SER A 92 -7.44 -10.41 23.05
C SER A 92 -7.36 -9.93 21.59
N SER A 93 -7.68 -8.66 21.36
CA SER A 93 -7.69 -8.06 20.02
C SER A 93 -6.34 -7.41 19.70
N HIS A 94 -5.78 -7.74 18.55
CA HIS A 94 -4.53 -7.17 18.00
C HIS A 94 -4.86 -6.18 16.88
N GLY A 95 -4.09 -5.12 16.72
CA GLY A 95 -4.28 -4.19 15.62
C GLY A 95 -4.02 -4.84 14.26
N ILE A 96 -2.89 -5.51 14.14
CA ILE A 96 -2.54 -6.35 12.99
C ILE A 96 -2.05 -7.70 13.51
N TYR A 97 -2.68 -8.78 13.06
CA TYR A 97 -2.40 -10.16 13.47
C TYR A 97 -1.88 -10.96 12.28
N VAL A 98 -0.77 -11.69 12.47
CA VAL A 98 -0.12 -12.48 11.41
C VAL A 98 -0.28 -13.98 11.72
N GLU A 99 -0.95 -14.72 10.83
CA GLU A 99 -1.22 -16.16 10.97
C GLU A 99 -0.05 -16.99 10.44
N GLU A 100 1.10 -16.93 11.13
CA GLU A 100 2.31 -17.72 10.80
C GLU A 100 2.88 -17.47 9.38
N GLN A 101 2.75 -16.23 8.89
CA GLN A 101 3.22 -15.81 7.56
C GLN A 101 4.61 -15.17 7.60
N SER A 102 5.28 -15.16 6.45
CA SER A 102 6.64 -14.65 6.24
C SER A 102 6.69 -13.47 5.25
N ASN A 103 7.78 -12.70 5.33
CA ASN A 103 8.03 -11.53 4.48
C ASN A 103 6.89 -10.49 4.54
N ILE A 104 6.68 -9.96 5.75
CA ILE A 104 5.63 -8.99 6.05
C ILE A 104 6.27 -7.64 6.35
N GLU A 105 5.79 -6.59 5.68
CA GLU A 105 6.15 -5.21 5.96
C GLU A 105 4.90 -4.43 6.36
N ILE A 106 4.98 -3.71 7.49
CA ILE A 106 3.94 -2.80 7.94
C ILE A 106 4.62 -1.47 8.19
N ARG A 107 4.17 -0.39 7.54
CA ARG A 107 4.84 0.92 7.62
C ARG A 107 3.89 2.11 7.61
N ASN A 108 4.43 3.25 8.01
CA ASN A 108 3.86 4.59 7.86
C ASN A 108 2.48 4.78 8.51
N GLY A 109 2.32 4.56 9.81
CA GLY A 109 1.09 4.92 10.52
C GLY A 109 1.14 4.60 12.01
N SER A 110 -0.02 4.60 12.64
CA SER A 110 -0.17 4.33 14.07
C SER A 110 -1.21 3.24 14.33
N ILE A 111 -0.97 2.46 15.37
CA ILE A 111 -1.90 1.45 15.88
C ILE A 111 -2.07 1.75 17.36
N GLU A 112 -3.31 1.98 17.79
CA GLU A 112 -3.63 2.40 19.14
C GLU A 112 -4.87 1.68 19.67
N GLU A 113 -5.05 1.65 20.98
CA GLU A 113 -6.24 1.11 21.67
C GLU A 113 -6.56 -0.38 21.43
N PHE A 114 -5.61 -1.15 20.88
CA PHE A 114 -5.63 -2.61 20.88
C PHE A 114 -4.96 -3.16 22.15
N ALA A 115 -5.33 -4.38 22.54
CA ALA A 115 -4.89 -4.97 23.82
C ALA A 115 -3.56 -5.73 23.71
N GLY A 116 -3.24 -6.23 22.51
CA GLY A 116 -1.99 -6.93 22.21
C GLY A 116 -1.20 -6.26 21.09
#